data_AF-A0A259SQA0-F1
#
_entry.id   AF-A0A259SQA0-F1
#
_cell.length_a   1.000
_cell.length_b   1.000
_cell.length_c   1.000
_cell.angle_alpha   90.00
_cell.angle_beta   90.00
_cell.angle_gamma   90.00
#
_symmetry.space_group_name_H-M   'P 1'
#
loop_
_entity.id
_entity.type
_entity.pdbx_description
1 polymer ?
#
loop_
_entity_poly.entity_id
_entity_poly.type
_entity_poly.pdbx_seq_one_letter_code
_entity_poly.pdbx_strand_id
1 'polypeptide(L)' 'VFTGVDEALRVPTAQVRLFGKPVVHGHRRVAVALARGADVAQARERARAAAEALRIELH' A
#
# COMPACT_ATOMS: atom_id res chain seq x y z
N VAL A 1 11.86 6.18 -4.38
CA VAL A 1 11.98 4.74 -4.05
C VAL A 1 10.78 4.29 -3.21
N PHE A 2 10.32 3.04 -3.34
CA PHE A 2 9.29 2.45 -2.46
C PHE A 2 9.98 1.56 -1.43
N THR A 3 9.63 1.72 -0.14
CA THR A 3 10.16 0.93 0.97
C THR A 3 9.02 0.43 1.88
N GLY A 4 9.28 -0.55 2.74
CA GLY A 4 8.28 -1.14 3.63
C GLY A 4 7.30 -2.10 2.93
N VAL A 5 7.63 -2.55 1.72
CA VAL A 5 6.80 -3.50 0.95
C VAL A 5 6.75 -4.86 1.63
N ASP A 6 7.86 -5.29 2.24
CA ASP A 6 7.95 -6.55 2.98
C ASP A 6 7.03 -6.54 4.21
N GLU A 7 7.00 -5.45 4.97
CA GLU A 7 6.11 -5.27 6.12
C GLU A 7 4.65 -5.20 5.68
N ALA A 8 4.35 -4.45 4.61
CA ALA A 8 3.01 -4.39 4.03
C ALA A 8 2.48 -5.76 3.59
N LEU A 9 3.35 -6.63 3.05
CA LEU A 9 2.99 -7.98 2.61
C LEU A 9 2.90 -9.00 3.75
N ARG A 10 3.36 -8.68 4.98
CA ARG A 10 3.10 -9.50 6.17
C ARG A 10 1.65 -9.40 6.64
N VAL A 11 0.93 -8.36 6.25
CA VAL A 11 -0.49 -8.22 6.58
C VAL A 11 -1.29 -9.33 5.88
N PRO A 12 -2.11 -10.12 6.62
CA PRO A 12 -2.82 -11.26 6.04
C PRO A 12 -3.66 -10.88 4.83
N THR A 13 -3.51 -11.64 3.74
CA THR A 13 -4.23 -11.46 2.46
C THR A 13 -3.98 -10.14 1.72
N ALA A 14 -3.04 -9.32 2.20
CA ALA A 14 -2.73 -8.04 1.59
C ALA A 14 -2.09 -8.22 0.22
N GLN A 15 -2.36 -7.25 -0.65
CA GLN A 15 -1.77 -7.11 -1.96
C GLN A 15 -1.41 -5.64 -2.16
N VAL A 16 -0.21 -5.39 -2.66
CA VAL A 16 0.27 -4.05 -3.00
C VAL A 16 0.52 -3.98 -4.50
N ARG A 17 -0.02 -2.95 -5.16
CA ARG A 17 0.26 -2.65 -6.56
C ARG A 17 0.99 -1.31 -6.64
N LEU A 18 2.22 -1.32 -7.15
CA LEU A 18 3.05 -0.14 -7.31
C LEU A 18 3.00 0.33 -8.77
N PHE A 19 2.74 1.62 -9.01
CA PHE A 19 2.49 2.17 -10.35
C PHE A 19 3.73 2.83 -11.00
N GLY A 20 4.91 2.66 -10.42
CA GLY A 20 6.20 2.72 -11.14
C GLY A 20 6.59 4.04 -11.84
N LYS A 21 6.02 5.19 -11.52
CA LYS A 21 6.44 6.48 -12.12
C LYS A 21 7.22 7.34 -11.12
N PRO A 22 8.52 7.60 -11.38
CA PRO A 22 9.39 8.32 -10.44
C PRO A 22 9.06 9.82 -10.33
N VAL A 23 8.30 10.39 -11.26
CA VAL A 23 7.97 11.82 -11.27
C VAL A 23 6.49 12.04 -10.96
N VAL A 24 6.25 12.73 -9.84
CA VAL A 24 4.92 13.18 -9.41
C VAL A 24 4.89 14.70 -9.51
N HIS A 25 4.07 15.23 -10.41
CA HIS A 25 3.72 16.65 -10.41
C HIS A 25 2.46 16.83 -9.56
N GLY A 26 2.59 17.42 -8.37
CA GLY A 26 1.47 17.61 -7.43
C GLY A 26 1.11 16.34 -6.66
N HIS A 27 -0.16 15.93 -6.69
CA HIS A 27 -0.63 14.71 -6.02
C HIS A 27 -0.94 13.62 -7.06
N ARG A 28 -0.24 12.49 -6.98
CA ARG A 28 -0.49 11.33 -7.85
C ARG A 28 -0.57 10.06 -7.03
N ARG A 29 -1.54 9.20 -7.35
CA ARG A 29 -1.60 7.85 -6.80
C ARG A 29 -0.47 7.01 -7.38
N VAL A 30 0.46 6.61 -6.53
CA VAL A 30 1.69 5.89 -6.89
C VAL A 30 1.69 4.43 -6.44
N ALA A 31 0.77 4.07 -5.54
CA ALA A 31 0.53 2.71 -5.10
C ALA A 31 -0.93 2.53 -4.67
N VAL A 32 -1.37 1.27 -4.56
CA VAL A 32 -2.62 0.89 -3.88
C VAL A 32 -2.39 -0.39 -3.06
N ALA A 33 -2.90 -0.39 -1.82
CA ALA A 33 -2.96 -1.56 -0.96
C ALA A 33 -4.41 -2.07 -0.89
N LEU A 34 -4.56 -3.38 -1.00
CA LEU A 34 -5.83 -4.10 -0.93
C LEU A 34 -5.67 -5.25 0.06
N ALA A 35 -6.75 -5.62 0.74
CA ALA A 35 -6.75 -6.82 1.59
C ALA A 35 -8.16 -7.43 1.62
N ARG A 36 -8.23 -8.72 1.94
CA ARG A 36 -9.48 -9.42 2.20
C ARG A 36 -9.69 -9.57 3.71
N GLY A 37 -10.93 -9.54 4.13
CA GLY A 37 -11.34 -9.80 5.51
C GLY A 37 -12.58 -10.69 5.53
N ALA A 38 -12.91 -11.21 6.71
CA ALA A 38 -14.18 -11.89 6.95
C ALA A 38 -15.37 -10.94 6.75
N ASP A 39 -15.15 -9.63 6.97
CA ASP A 39 -16.10 -8.57 6.71
C ASP A 39 -15.38 -7.32 6.12
N VAL A 40 -16.19 -6.30 5.80
CA VAL A 40 -15.70 -5.04 5.23
C VAL A 40 -14.83 -4.27 6.23
N ALA A 41 -15.12 -4.33 7.53
CA ALA A 41 -14.36 -3.60 8.54
C ALA A 41 -12.92 -4.15 8.63
N GLN A 42 -12.79 -5.47 8.74
CA GLN A 42 -11.50 -6.16 8.75
C GLN A 42 -10.74 -5.99 7.43
N ALA A 43 -11.43 -6.05 6.28
CA ALA A 43 -10.79 -5.82 4.99
C ALA A 43 -10.19 -4.40 4.91
N ARG A 44 -10.91 -3.38 5.40
CA ARG A 44 -10.46 -1.99 5.44
C ARG A 44 -9.32 -1.79 6.42
N GLU A 45 -9.40 -2.38 7.60
CA GLU A 45 -8.33 -2.34 8.62
C GLU A 45 -7.02 -2.89 8.04
N ARG A 46 -7.06 -4.09 7.45
CA ARG A 46 -5.89 -4.72 6.85
C ARG A 46 -5.32 -3.92 5.67
N ALA A 47 -6.19 -3.42 4.79
CA ALA A 47 -5.74 -2.60 3.67
C ALA A 47 -5.07 -1.30 4.15
N ARG A 48 -5.55 -0.70 5.24
CA ARG A 48 -4.92 0.47 5.88
C ARG A 48 -3.58 0.12 6.51
N ALA A 49 -3.51 -0.96 7.29
CA ALA A 49 -2.26 -1.40 7.90
C ALA A 49 -1.17 -1.66 6.84
N ALA A 50 -1.53 -2.30 5.73
CA ALA A 50 -0.61 -2.51 4.61
C ALA A 50 -0.20 -1.20 3.92
N ALA A 51 -1.10 -0.22 3.83
CA ALA A 51 -0.78 1.10 3.27
C ALA A 51 0.13 1.93 4.19
N GLU A 52 -0.06 1.85 5.51
CA GLU A 52 0.71 2.58 6.52
C GLU A 52 2.16 2.09 6.62
N ALA A 53 2.39 0.80 6.36
CA ALA A 53 3.74 0.23 6.29
C ALA A 53 4.54 0.73 5.07
N LEU A 54 3.86 1.17 3.99
CA LEU A 54 4.53 1.64 2.77
C LEU A 54 5.07 3.05 2.95
N ARG A 55 6.35 3.23 2.61
CA ARG A 55 7.01 4.54 2.54
C ARG A 55 7.45 4.84 1.12
N ILE A 56 7.25 6.09 0.71
CA ILE A 56 7.49 6.54 -0.66
C ILE A 56 8.40 7.76 -0.60
N GLU A 57 9.59 7.61 -1.17
CA GLU A 57 10.52 8.70 -1.40
C GLU A 57 10.39 9.15 -2.85
N LEU A 58 10.10 10.42 -3.06
CA LEU A 58 10.06 11.04 -4.38
C LEU A 58 11.40 11.75 -4.61
N HIS A 59 12.00 11.57 -5.78
CA HIS A 59 13.20 12.30 -6.20
C HIS A 59 12.82 13.37 -7.21
#